data_AF-A0A059AE45-F1
#
_entry.id   AF-A0A059AE45-F1
#
_cell.length_a   1.000
_cell.length_b   1.000
_cell.length_c   1.000
_cell.angle_alpha   90.00
_cell.angle_beta   90.00
_cell.angle_gamma   90.00
#
_symmetry.space_group_name_H-M   'P 1'
#
loop_
_entity.id
_entity.type
_entity.pdbx_description
1 polymer ?
#
loop_
_entity_poly.entity_id
_entity_poly.type
_entity_poly.pdbx_seq_one_letter_code
_entity_poly.pdbx_strand_id
1 'polypeptide(L)'
;MFCECKVHVPALEHNNEVRGESLDLIKYLDANFGGPSLWPEDPAKKEFAEELFSYTDTFSKSVVSSFKGEGDDQAATAFDFIENALSKFEDGPFFLGQFSLVDIAYAPFIERFTPYLQEVKSIDITAGRPKLATWIEEMNKNEAYTQTRRDPKELVESYKKRFAAQV
;
A
#
# COMPACT_ATOMS: atom_id res chain seq x y z
N MET A 1 22.23 -4.74 -30.71
CA MET A 1 22.24 -3.81 -29.56
C MET A 1 21.02 -4.16 -28.73
N PHE A 2 21.16 -5.11 -27.80
CA PHE A 2 20.11 -5.39 -26.83
C PHE A 2 20.20 -4.27 -25.79
N CYS A 3 19.18 -3.42 -25.73
CA CYS A 3 19.03 -2.51 -24.61
C CYS A 3 18.88 -3.40 -23.37
N GLU A 4 19.85 -3.37 -22.46
CA GLU A 4 19.65 -3.87 -21.10
C GLU A 4 18.63 -2.92 -20.44
N CYS A 5 17.35 -3.11 -20.76
CA CYS A 5 16.27 -2.56 -19.97
C CYS A 5 16.45 -3.13 -18.58
N LYS A 6 16.87 -2.30 -17.63
CA LYS A 6 16.91 -2.65 -16.21
C LYS A 6 15.50 -3.06 -15.82
N VAL A 7 15.23 -4.36 -15.79
CA VAL A 7 13.91 -4.91 -15.45
C VAL A 7 13.72 -4.69 -13.96
N HIS A 8 12.85 -3.75 -13.61
CA HIS A 8 12.40 -3.57 -12.24
C HIS A 8 11.27 -4.55 -11.98
N VAL A 9 11.23 -5.11 -10.77
CA VAL A 9 10.12 -5.98 -10.34
C VAL A 9 9.06 -5.14 -9.65
N PRO A 10 7.76 -5.48 -9.80
CA PRO A 10 7.23 -6.54 -10.66
C PRO A 10 7.25 -6.17 -12.16
N ALA A 11 7.32 -7.20 -13.02
CA ALA A 11 7.14 -7.06 -14.46
C ALA A 11 6.12 -8.12 -14.95
N LEU A 12 5.27 -7.75 -15.91
CA LEU A 12 4.26 -8.61 -16.51
C LEU A 12 4.59 -8.79 -18.00
N GLU A 13 4.69 -10.04 -18.44
CA GLU A 13 4.75 -10.40 -19.85
C GLU A 13 3.36 -10.84 -20.33
N HIS A 14 2.78 -10.09 -21.27
CA HIS A 14 1.50 -10.42 -21.88
C HIS A 14 1.46 -9.90 -23.32
N ASN A 15 0.93 -10.69 -24.25
CA ASN A 15 0.90 -10.37 -25.69
C ASN A 15 2.29 -10.03 -26.29
N ASN A 16 3.32 -10.79 -25.90
CA ASN A 16 4.72 -10.58 -26.31
C ASN A 16 5.30 -9.20 -25.92
N GLU A 17 4.70 -8.53 -24.95
CA GLU A 17 5.17 -7.25 -24.42
C GLU A 17 5.42 -7.37 -22.92
N VAL A 18 6.57 -6.85 -22.47
CA VAL A 18 6.94 -6.78 -21.06
C VAL A 18 6.63 -5.38 -20.53
N ARG A 19 5.84 -5.31 -19.46
CA ARG A 19 5.46 -4.08 -18.77
C ARG A 19 6.03 -4.06 -17.36
N GLY A 20 6.52 -2.92 -16.91
CA GLY A 20 6.92 -2.66 -15.52
C GLY A 20 5.94 -1.72 -14.83
N GLU A 21 6.34 -1.15 -13.69
CA GLU A 21 5.58 -0.22 -12.86
C GLU A 21 4.32 -0.82 -12.22
N SER A 22 4.39 -1.14 -10.92
CA SER A 22 3.34 -1.91 -10.23
C SER A 22 1.94 -1.28 -10.32
N LEU A 23 1.83 0.05 -10.30
CA LEU A 23 0.54 0.74 -10.41
C LEU A 23 -0.05 0.65 -11.82
N ASP A 24 0.79 0.75 -12.86
CA ASP A 24 0.36 0.56 -14.24
C ASP A 24 -0.04 -0.89 -14.48
N LEU A 25 0.66 -1.85 -13.86
CA LEU A 25 0.32 -3.27 -13.96
C LEU A 25 -1.05 -3.59 -13.35
N ILE A 26 -1.38 -3.09 -12.15
CA ILE A 26 -2.69 -3.38 -11.55
C ILE A 26 -3.84 -2.72 -12.33
N LYS A 27 -3.64 -1.53 -12.91
CA LYS A 27 -4.59 -0.89 -13.83
C LYS A 27 -4.74 -1.69 -15.13
N TYR A 28 -3.63 -2.17 -15.69
CA TYR A 28 -3.63 -3.00 -16.89
C TYR A 28 -4.38 -4.31 -16.67
N LEU A 29 -4.16 -4.97 -15.53
CA LEU A 29 -4.86 -6.21 -15.19
C LEU A 29 -6.37 -5.99 -15.11
N ASP A 30 -6.84 -4.95 -14.41
CA ASP A 30 -8.27 -4.61 -14.32
C ASP A 30 -8.89 -4.32 -15.69
N ALA A 31 -8.18 -3.61 -16.57
CA ALA A 31 -8.70 -3.21 -17.88
C ALA A 31 -8.68 -4.31 -18.95
N ASN A 32 -7.84 -5.34 -18.79
CA ASN A 32 -7.57 -6.33 -19.87
C ASN A 32 -7.94 -7.77 -19.52
N PHE A 33 -8.24 -8.07 -18.26
CA PHE A 33 -8.62 -9.40 -17.81
C PHE A 33 -10.06 -9.40 -17.28
N GLY A 34 -10.74 -10.54 -17.40
CA GLY A 34 -12.10 -10.67 -16.86
C GLY A 34 -12.10 -10.75 -15.34
N GLY A 35 -13.22 -10.35 -14.73
CA GLY A 35 -13.42 -10.38 -13.28
C GLY A 35 -14.29 -9.21 -12.82
N PRO A 36 -14.57 -9.11 -11.50
CA PRO A 36 -15.13 -7.90 -10.93
C PRO A 36 -14.17 -6.73 -11.14
N SER A 37 -14.68 -5.58 -11.60
CA SER A 37 -13.84 -4.39 -11.74
C SER A 37 -13.47 -3.84 -10.36
N LEU A 38 -12.20 -3.51 -10.21
CA LEU A 38 -11.58 -2.90 -9.03
C LEU A 38 -11.29 -1.41 -9.26
N TRP A 39 -11.64 -0.88 -10.44
CA TRP A 39 -11.59 0.53 -10.78
C TRP A 39 -12.99 1.15 -10.62
N PRO A 40 -13.13 2.30 -9.93
CA PRO A 40 -14.43 2.92 -9.74
C PRO A 40 -15.01 3.42 -11.07
N GLU A 41 -16.35 3.41 -11.21
CA GLU A 41 -17.03 4.09 -12.32
C GLU A 41 -17.23 5.58 -12.05
N ASP A 42 -17.51 5.93 -10.79
CA ASP A 42 -17.80 7.28 -10.31
C ASP A 42 -16.61 8.24 -10.56
N PRO A 43 -16.83 9.40 -11.22
CA PRO A 43 -15.76 10.34 -11.54
C PRO A 43 -15.01 10.89 -10.32
N ALA A 44 -15.68 11.15 -9.20
CA ALA A 44 -15.05 11.68 -7.99
C ALA A 44 -14.19 10.61 -7.30
N LYS A 45 -14.64 9.35 -7.33
CA LYS A 45 -13.82 8.21 -6.85
C LYS A 45 -12.60 7.97 -7.75
N LYS A 46 -12.72 8.14 -9.08
CA LYS A 46 -11.57 8.08 -10.01
C LYS A 46 -10.54 9.16 -9.71
N GLU A 47 -10.98 10.41 -9.57
CA GLU A 47 -10.08 11.52 -9.23
C GLU A 47 -9.35 11.26 -7.91
N PHE A 48 -10.07 10.79 -6.90
CA PHE A 48 -9.45 10.47 -5.61
C PHE A 48 -8.51 9.26 -5.68
N ALA A 49 -8.80 8.26 -6.51
CA ALA A 49 -7.91 7.13 -6.71
C ALA A 49 -6.56 7.58 -7.30
N GLU A 50 -6.57 8.50 -8.27
CA GLU A 50 -5.33 9.06 -8.85
C GLU A 50 -4.56 9.93 -7.86
N GLU A 51 -5.26 10.70 -7.01
CA GLU A 51 -4.66 11.43 -5.90
C GLU A 51 -3.94 10.47 -4.94
N LEU A 52 -4.62 9.40 -4.52
CA LEU A 52 -4.06 8.41 -3.62
C LEU A 52 -2.90 7.64 -4.25
N PHE A 53 -2.96 7.30 -5.53
CA PHE A 53 -1.82 6.69 -6.23
C PHE A 53 -0.61 7.61 -6.27
N SER A 54 -0.82 8.90 -6.55
CA SER A 54 0.25 9.90 -6.55
C SER A 54 0.89 10.07 -5.16
N TYR A 55 0.14 9.79 -4.10
CA TYR A 55 0.63 9.88 -2.72
C TYR A 55 1.39 8.63 -2.23
N THR A 56 1.28 7.47 -2.91
CA THR A 56 1.88 6.20 -2.43
C THR A 56 3.39 6.30 -2.16
N ASP A 57 4.15 6.94 -3.06
CA ASP A 57 5.59 7.13 -2.90
C ASP A 57 5.91 8.03 -1.70
N THR A 58 5.19 9.14 -1.55
CA THR A 58 5.31 10.03 -0.39
C THR A 58 5.01 9.30 0.92
N PHE A 59 3.90 8.58 0.99
CA PHE A 59 3.53 7.76 2.15
C PHE A 59 4.66 6.78 2.52
N SER A 60 5.13 6.00 1.54
CA SER A 60 6.16 4.99 1.78
C SER A 60 7.48 5.62 2.26
N LYS A 61 7.88 6.76 1.69
CA LYS A 61 9.09 7.49 2.08
C LYS A 61 9.00 8.07 3.47
N SER A 62 7.88 8.72 3.81
CA SER A 62 7.65 9.31 5.13
C SER A 62 7.64 8.27 6.25
N VAL A 63 7.11 7.07 5.99
CA VAL A 63 7.15 6.00 6.99
C VAL A 63 8.55 5.39 7.07
N VAL A 64 9.23 5.16 5.94
CA VAL A 64 10.58 4.58 5.92
C VAL A 64 11.63 5.50 6.55
N SER A 65 11.50 6.83 6.44
CA SER A 65 12.41 7.77 7.13
C SER A 65 12.36 7.58 8.64
N SER A 66 11.16 7.39 9.22
CA SER A 66 11.01 7.15 10.66
C SER A 66 11.77 5.91 11.15
N PHE A 67 11.92 4.90 10.28
CA PHE A 67 12.69 3.70 10.62
C PHE A 67 14.16 4.02 10.88
N LYS A 68 14.70 5.02 10.19
CA LYS A 68 16.07 5.52 10.34
C LYS A 68 16.23 6.51 11.50
N GLY A 69 15.16 6.81 12.24
CA GLY A 69 15.16 7.79 13.33
C GLY A 69 15.00 9.24 12.84
N GLU A 70 14.61 9.44 11.57
CA GLU A 70 14.34 10.74 10.99
C GLU A 70 12.83 10.89 10.76
N GLY A 71 12.21 11.94 11.29
CA GLY A 71 10.83 12.28 10.91
C GLY A 71 9.75 11.34 11.46
N ASP A 72 9.83 10.99 12.75
CA ASP A 72 8.72 10.30 13.44
C ASP A 72 7.39 11.09 13.30
N ASP A 73 7.45 12.42 13.34
CA ASP A 73 6.32 13.32 13.07
C ASP A 73 5.75 13.16 11.64
N GLN A 74 6.60 12.80 10.67
CA GLN A 74 6.19 12.60 9.28
C GLN A 74 5.46 11.27 9.10
N ALA A 75 5.88 10.21 9.79
CA ALA A 75 5.15 8.94 9.78
C ALA A 75 3.76 9.09 10.40
N ALA A 76 3.64 9.78 11.54
CA ALA A 76 2.35 10.09 12.14
C ALA A 76 1.45 10.88 11.19
N THR A 77 1.97 11.95 10.58
CA THR A 77 1.26 12.76 9.58
C THR A 77 0.81 11.93 8.38
N ALA A 78 1.65 10.99 7.91
CA ALA A 78 1.33 10.12 6.80
C ALA A 78 0.17 9.17 7.14
N PHE A 79 0.13 8.59 8.35
CA PHE A 79 -1.00 7.78 8.78
C PHE A 79 -2.26 8.60 9.07
N ASP A 80 -2.13 9.85 9.54
CA ASP A 80 -3.27 10.76 9.70
C ASP A 80 -3.89 11.12 8.34
N PHE A 81 -3.07 11.27 7.29
CA PHE A 81 -3.57 11.40 5.92
C PHE A 81 -4.36 10.16 5.49
N ILE A 82 -3.87 8.95 5.78
CA ILE A 82 -4.59 7.71 5.49
C ILE A 82 -5.93 7.63 6.23
N GLU A 83 -5.96 7.98 7.52
CA GLU A 83 -7.21 8.03 8.30
C GLU A 83 -8.24 8.98 7.68
N ASN A 84 -7.80 10.18 7.28
CA ASN A 84 -8.65 11.16 6.62
C ASN A 84 -9.12 10.67 5.25
N ALA A 85 -8.24 10.00 4.48
CA ALA A 85 -8.58 9.44 3.19
C ALA A 85 -9.66 8.35 3.29
N LEU A 86 -9.54 7.45 4.28
CA LEU A 86 -10.54 6.43 4.59
C LEU A 86 -11.88 7.02 5.09
N SER A 87 -11.91 8.30 5.45
CA SER A 87 -13.13 9.00 5.88
C SER A 87 -13.86 9.71 4.74
N LYS A 88 -13.27 9.78 3.54
CA LYS A 88 -13.84 10.57 2.42
C LYS A 88 -15.14 9.99 1.86
N PHE A 89 -15.26 8.68 1.82
CA PHE A 89 -16.42 7.97 1.29
C PHE A 89 -17.03 7.10 2.39
N GLU A 90 -18.31 7.32 2.71
CA GLU A 90 -18.99 6.67 3.83
C GLU A 90 -19.70 5.36 3.45
N ASP A 91 -19.67 4.98 2.17
CA ASP A 91 -20.35 3.81 1.63
C ASP A 91 -19.54 2.50 1.77
N GLY A 92 -18.57 2.48 2.68
CA GLY A 92 -17.92 1.28 3.16
C GLY A 92 -16.54 1.55 3.80
N PRO A 93 -15.79 0.49 4.16
CA PRO A 93 -14.58 0.60 4.97
C PRO A 93 -13.30 0.83 4.17
N PHE A 94 -13.38 0.88 2.83
CA PHE A 94 -12.25 1.00 1.92
C PHE A 94 -12.01 2.43 1.44
N PHE A 95 -10.84 2.72 0.85
CA PHE A 95 -10.49 4.08 0.43
C PHE A 95 -11.51 4.74 -0.50
N LEU A 96 -12.18 3.95 -1.33
CA LEU A 96 -13.22 4.39 -2.26
C LEU A 96 -14.61 3.88 -1.84
N GLY A 97 -14.81 3.60 -0.56
CA GLY A 97 -15.98 2.94 0.01
C GLY A 97 -15.97 1.43 -0.19
N GLN A 98 -15.73 0.97 -1.42
CA GLN A 98 -15.64 -0.46 -1.78
C GLN A 98 -14.19 -0.87 -2.10
N PHE A 99 -13.88 -2.16 -1.98
CA PHE A 99 -12.53 -2.70 -2.24
C PHE A 99 -12.10 -2.40 -3.68
N SER A 100 -10.89 -1.86 -3.83
CA SER A 100 -10.42 -1.30 -5.10
C SER A 100 -8.92 -1.47 -5.30
N LEU A 101 -8.44 -1.06 -6.48
CA LEU A 101 -7.00 -1.01 -6.77
C LEU A 101 -6.22 -0.12 -5.78
N VAL A 102 -6.86 0.87 -5.16
CA VAL A 102 -6.23 1.72 -4.15
C VAL A 102 -5.87 0.91 -2.91
N ASP A 103 -6.79 0.10 -2.41
CA ASP A 103 -6.55 -0.76 -1.25
C ASP A 103 -5.40 -1.74 -1.53
N ILE A 104 -5.36 -2.31 -2.74
CA ILE A 104 -4.28 -3.18 -3.23
C ILE A 104 -2.93 -2.45 -3.26
N ALA A 105 -2.90 -1.17 -3.63
CA ALA A 105 -1.66 -0.39 -3.68
C ALA A 105 -1.10 -0.12 -2.27
N TYR A 106 -1.95 0.11 -1.28
CA TYR A 106 -1.54 0.47 0.08
C TYR A 106 -1.30 -0.74 1.02
N ALA A 107 -2.07 -1.82 0.86
CA ALA A 107 -1.99 -3.01 1.70
C ALA A 107 -0.58 -3.57 1.90
N PRO A 108 0.25 -3.73 0.85
CA PRO A 108 1.59 -4.26 1.02
C PRO A 108 2.50 -3.35 1.86
N PHE A 109 2.28 -2.03 1.86
CA PHE A 109 3.07 -1.12 2.69
C PHE A 109 2.62 -1.17 4.14
N ILE A 110 1.31 -1.03 4.38
CA ILE A 110 0.74 -1.03 5.74
C ILE A 110 1.04 -2.37 6.42
N GLU A 111 0.91 -3.50 5.72
CA GLU A 111 1.26 -4.83 6.24
C GLU A 111 2.69 -4.90 6.77
N ARG A 112 3.65 -4.33 6.03
CA ARG A 112 5.07 -4.40 6.37
C ARG A 112 5.46 -3.42 7.45
N PHE A 113 4.86 -2.23 7.44
CA PHE A 113 5.18 -1.18 8.37
C PHE A 113 4.60 -1.43 9.76
N THR A 114 3.39 -1.97 9.84
CA THR A 114 2.67 -2.20 11.11
C THR A 114 3.49 -2.97 12.15
N PRO A 115 3.97 -4.21 11.89
CA PRO A 115 4.68 -4.97 12.92
C PRO A 115 6.03 -4.36 13.27
N TYR A 116 6.73 -3.73 12.31
CA TYR A 116 8.00 -3.08 12.58
C TYR A 116 7.85 -1.83 13.45
N LEU A 117 6.87 -0.97 13.14
CA LEU A 117 6.55 0.21 13.95
C LEU A 117 6.15 -0.19 15.37
N GLN A 118 5.32 -1.22 15.49
CA GLN A 118 4.87 -1.71 16.79
C GLN A 118 6.03 -2.30 17.62
N GLU A 119 6.79 -3.25 17.07
CA GLU A 119 7.80 -3.98 17.83
C GLU A 119 9.10 -3.19 18.05
N VAL A 120 9.52 -2.37 17.08
CA VAL A 120 10.85 -1.70 17.11
C VAL A 120 10.73 -0.24 17.55
N LYS A 121 9.66 0.45 17.15
CA LYS A 121 9.45 1.87 17.46
C LYS A 121 8.43 2.10 18.57
N SER A 122 7.72 1.06 19.03
CA SER A 122 6.63 1.17 20.01
C SER A 122 5.51 2.12 19.55
N ILE A 123 5.27 2.20 18.23
CA ILE A 123 4.23 3.03 17.62
C ILE A 123 3.07 2.12 17.21
N ASP A 124 1.87 2.40 17.74
CA ASP A 124 0.62 1.82 17.27
C ASP A 124 -0.01 2.73 16.21
N ILE A 125 -0.05 2.26 14.95
CA ILE A 125 -0.60 3.04 13.85
C ILE A 125 -2.12 3.21 13.95
N THR A 126 -2.81 2.37 14.72
CA THR A 126 -4.27 2.40 14.90
C THR A 126 -4.71 3.32 16.04
N ALA A 127 -3.79 3.72 16.92
CA ALA A 127 -4.09 4.65 18.01
C ALA A 127 -4.56 6.01 17.45
N GLY A 128 -5.81 6.37 17.74
CA GLY A 128 -6.45 7.58 17.21
C GLY A 128 -6.89 7.48 15.74
N ARG A 129 -6.78 6.30 15.10
CA ARG A 129 -7.10 6.07 13.69
C ARG A 129 -8.09 4.91 13.51
N PRO A 130 -9.35 5.08 13.95
CA PRO A 130 -10.35 4.00 13.92
C PRO A 130 -10.73 3.53 12.51
N LYS A 131 -10.68 4.40 11.49
CA LYS A 131 -10.97 3.99 10.11
C LYS A 131 -9.85 3.11 9.57
N LEU A 132 -8.59 3.46 9.85
CA LEU A 132 -7.44 2.61 9.54
C LEU A 132 -7.54 1.26 10.26
N ALA A 133 -7.92 1.24 11.54
CA ALA A 133 -8.14 -0.01 12.27
C ALA A 133 -9.21 -0.89 11.60
N THR A 134 -10.34 -0.30 11.22
CA THR A 134 -11.43 -0.99 10.52
C THR A 134 -10.97 -1.50 9.15
N TRP A 135 -10.25 -0.68 8.39
CA TRP A 135 -9.71 -1.05 7.09
C TRP A 135 -8.75 -2.25 7.19
N ILE A 136 -7.87 -2.28 8.20
CA ILE A 136 -6.98 -3.42 8.44
C ILE A 136 -7.78 -4.69 8.73
N GLU A 137 -8.85 -4.59 9.53
CA GLU A 137 -9.73 -5.72 9.83
C GLU A 137 -10.40 -6.27 8.57
N GLU A 138 -10.96 -5.40 7.73
CA GLU A 138 -11.65 -5.78 6.51
C GLU A 138 -10.70 -6.32 5.44
N MET A 139 -9.51 -5.73 5.31
CA MET A 139 -8.46 -6.29 4.47
C MET A 139 -8.09 -7.71 4.90
N ASN A 140 -7.99 -7.98 6.21
CA ASN A 140 -7.68 -9.31 6.72
C ASN A 140 -8.77 -10.36 6.48
N LYS A 141 -9.99 -9.96 6.08
CA LYS A 141 -11.06 -10.87 5.66
C LYS A 141 -10.98 -11.23 4.16
N ASN A 142 -10.18 -10.51 3.38
CA ASN A 142 -10.02 -10.75 1.95
C ASN A 142 -9.08 -11.94 1.70
N GLU A 143 -9.64 -13.06 1.24
CA GLU A 143 -8.89 -14.29 0.98
C GLU A 143 -7.72 -14.10 0.00
N ALA A 144 -7.94 -13.35 -1.10
CA ALA A 144 -6.91 -13.10 -2.10
C ALA A 144 -5.73 -12.31 -1.52
N TYR A 145 -6.00 -11.34 -0.65
CA TYR A 145 -4.94 -10.63 0.08
C TYR A 145 -4.22 -11.56 1.06
N THR A 146 -4.95 -12.31 1.88
CA THR A 146 -4.34 -13.17 2.93
C THR A 146 -3.38 -14.22 2.38
N GLN A 147 -3.60 -14.74 1.17
CA GLN A 147 -2.71 -15.68 0.49
C GLN A 147 -1.34 -15.09 0.14
N THR A 148 -1.22 -13.76 0.06
CA THR A 148 0.03 -13.06 -0.31
C THR A 148 0.82 -12.56 0.90
N ARG A 149 0.23 -12.64 2.10
CA ARG A 149 0.82 -12.09 3.32
C ARG A 149 2.05 -12.86 3.75
N ARG A 150 2.97 -12.15 4.39
CA ARG A 150 4.16 -12.75 5.02
C ARG A 150 3.99 -12.82 6.53
N ASP A 151 4.71 -13.76 7.15
CA ASP A 151 4.76 -13.87 8.59
C ASP A 151 5.28 -12.54 9.21
N PRO A 152 4.56 -11.95 10.19
CA PRO A 152 4.96 -10.68 10.79
C PRO A 152 6.38 -10.67 11.38
N LYS A 153 6.83 -11.79 11.95
CA LYS A 153 8.20 -11.91 12.50
C LYS A 153 9.24 -11.89 11.38
N GLU A 154 8.97 -12.56 10.26
CA GLU A 154 9.86 -12.49 9.09
C GLU A 154 9.98 -11.06 8.55
N LEU A 155 8.87 -10.31 8.54
CA LEU A 155 8.85 -8.91 8.11
C LEU A 155 9.71 -8.04 9.04
N VAL A 156 9.51 -8.16 10.35
CA VAL A 156 10.29 -7.42 11.35
C VAL A 156 11.78 -7.73 11.23
N GLU A 157 12.16 -9.01 11.16
CA GLU A 157 13.57 -9.41 11.04
C GLU A 157 14.21 -8.95 9.73
N SER A 158 13.46 -9.01 8.62
CA SER A 158 13.92 -8.47 7.34
C SER A 158 14.14 -6.96 7.40
N TYR A 159 13.26 -6.22 8.08
CA TYR A 159 13.34 -4.76 8.17
C TYR A 159 14.44 -4.33 9.15
N LYS A 160 14.60 -5.02 10.28
CA LYS A 160 15.76 -4.82 11.18
C LYS A 160 17.06 -4.97 10.41
N LYS A 161 17.25 -6.03 9.62
CA LYS A 161 18.46 -6.21 8.79
C LYS A 161 18.66 -5.09 7.78
N ARG A 162 17.58 -4.66 7.11
CA ARG A 162 17.63 -3.61 6.08
C ARG A 162 17.99 -2.24 6.66
N PHE A 163 17.47 -1.90 7.84
CA PHE A 163 17.60 -0.56 8.42
C PHE A 163 18.65 -0.48 9.55
N ALA A 164 19.09 -1.60 10.13
CA ALA A 164 20.20 -1.63 11.08
C ALA A 164 21.58 -1.38 10.43
N ALA A 165 21.72 -1.62 9.12
CA ALA A 165 22.96 -1.37 8.38
C ALA A 165 23.20 0.12 8.05
N GLN A 166 22.38 1.04 8.56
CA GLN A 166 22.45 2.48 8.29
C GLN A 166 22.55 3.34 9.57
N VAL A 167 22.84 2.72 10.72
CA VAL A 167 23.13 3.40 12.00
C VAL A 167 24.63 3.32 12.29
#